data_AF-A0A925HXI1-F1
#
_entry.id   AF-A0A925HXI1-F1
#
_cell.length_a   1.000
_cell.length_b   1.000
_cell.length_c   1.000
_cell.angle_alpha   90.00
_cell.angle_beta   90.00
_cell.angle_gamma   90.00
#
_symmetry.space_group_name_H-M   'P 1'
#
loop_
_entity.id
_entity.type
_entity.pdbx_description
1 polymer ?
#
loop_
_entity_poly.entity_id
_entity_poly.type
_entity_poly.pdbx_seq_one_letter_code
_entity_poly.pdbx_strand_id
1 'polypeptide(L)'
;ENSEAIQRALIFVSRCQNLETEHNTTPFATKNPDGGFYYTPAAGGTSQAGVDEKTGGLRSYASMTYAGLKSMIYAGVKPDDPRVKGALSWLKKNYDLKENPGMGQAGLFYYYHTFAKALAAMGHDEFVDEKGVKHDWRNELIAELASRQRADGSWVNEEKKWLEGDANIVTAYALLALSYCKKK
;
A
#
# COMPACT_ATOMS: atom_id res chain seq x y z
N GLU A 1 -16.23 -12.89 5.04
CA GLU A 1 -16.54 -12.51 6.42
C GLU A 1 -16.69 -13.74 7.36
N ASN A 2 -17.62 -14.67 7.13
CA ASN A 2 -17.90 -15.78 8.09
C ASN A 2 -17.00 -17.02 8.00
N SER A 3 -16.00 -17.03 7.10
CA SER A 3 -15.04 -18.13 7.03
C SER A 3 -13.98 -17.96 8.12
N GLU A 4 -13.75 -19.01 8.91
CA GLU A 4 -12.71 -19.04 9.94
C GLU A 4 -11.33 -18.68 9.37
N ALA A 5 -11.02 -19.17 8.16
CA ALA A 5 -9.75 -18.85 7.49
C ALA A 5 -9.61 -17.35 7.21
N ILE A 6 -10.69 -16.69 6.78
CA ILE A 6 -10.69 -15.24 6.53
C ILE A 6 -10.57 -14.45 7.84
N GLN A 7 -11.21 -14.90 8.92
CA GLN A 7 -11.09 -14.27 10.24
C GLN A 7 -9.66 -14.37 10.78
N ARG A 8 -9.02 -15.53 10.68
CA ARG A 8 -7.61 -15.71 11.04
C ARG A 8 -6.68 -14.85 10.18
N ALA A 9 -6.93 -14.78 8.88
CA ALA A 9 -6.18 -13.90 7.98
C ALA A 9 -6.36 -12.42 8.36
N LEU A 10 -7.57 -11.99 8.73
CA LEU A 10 -7.83 -10.63 9.20
C LEU A 10 -7.12 -10.28 10.49
N ILE A 11 -6.98 -11.23 11.43
CA ILE A 11 -6.15 -11.01 12.64
C ILE A 11 -4.70 -10.77 12.22
N PHE A 12 -4.16 -11.58 11.31
CA PHE A 12 -2.80 -11.37 10.81
C PHE A 12 -2.64 -10.00 10.13
N VAL A 13 -3.56 -9.64 9.22
CA VAL A 13 -3.56 -8.33 8.54
C VAL A 13 -3.66 -7.20 9.54
N SER A 14 -4.57 -7.28 10.52
CA SER A 14 -4.71 -6.26 11.57
C SER A 14 -3.42 -6.09 12.37
N ARG A 15 -2.69 -7.20 12.63
CA ARG A 15 -1.40 -7.17 13.31
C ARG A 15 -0.28 -6.54 12.49
N CYS A 16 -0.36 -6.55 11.15
CA CYS A 16 0.57 -5.80 10.29
C CYS A 16 0.32 -4.29 10.32
N GLN A 17 -0.77 -3.82 10.92
CA GLN A 17 -1.09 -2.40 11.00
C GLN A 17 -0.45 -1.75 12.23
N ASN A 18 0.04 -0.54 12.04
CA ASN A 18 0.51 0.34 13.09
C ASN A 18 -0.67 1.06 13.76
N LEU A 19 -1.54 0.25 14.39
CA LEU A 19 -2.77 0.68 15.05
C LEU A 19 -3.18 -0.34 16.12
N GLU A 20 -3.29 0.09 17.37
CA GLU A 20 -3.82 -0.74 18.46
C GLU A 20 -5.34 -0.88 18.34
N THR A 21 -5.83 -2.11 18.41
CA THR A 21 -7.26 -2.48 18.35
C THR A 21 -7.48 -3.79 19.11
N GLU A 22 -8.73 -4.25 19.31
CA GLU A 22 -8.97 -5.60 19.84
C GLU A 22 -8.35 -6.73 18.98
N HIS A 23 -8.01 -6.44 17.72
CA HIS A 23 -7.41 -7.40 16.78
C HIS A 23 -5.88 -7.30 16.70
N ASN A 24 -5.28 -6.24 17.24
CA ASN A 24 -3.85 -6.02 17.23
C ASN A 24 -3.36 -5.46 18.56
N THR A 25 -2.87 -6.36 19.40
CA THR A 25 -2.24 -6.08 20.69
C THR A 25 -0.72 -6.34 20.66
N THR A 26 -0.12 -6.31 19.46
CA THR A 26 1.33 -6.49 19.34
C THR A 26 2.07 -5.28 19.93
N PRO A 27 3.30 -5.46 20.46
CA PRO A 27 4.07 -4.35 21.01
C PRO A 27 4.42 -3.24 20.01
N PHE A 28 4.29 -3.49 18.70
CA PHE A 28 4.59 -2.52 17.65
C PHE A 28 3.42 -1.55 17.39
N ALA A 29 2.19 -2.00 17.62
CA ALA A 29 0.97 -1.26 17.31
C ALA A 29 0.92 0.12 18.00
N THR A 30 1.52 0.22 19.18
CA THR A 30 1.56 1.45 20.01
C THR A 30 2.85 2.23 19.86
N LYS A 31 3.92 1.64 19.30
CA LYS A 31 5.23 2.31 19.16
C LYS A 31 5.26 3.27 17.98
N ASN A 32 4.52 3.01 16.91
CA ASN A 32 4.37 3.94 15.80
C ASN A 32 2.91 3.98 15.35
N PRO A 33 1.98 4.59 16.11
CA PRO A 33 0.54 4.49 15.86
C PRO A 33 0.08 5.42 14.70
N ASP A 34 0.66 5.25 13.52
CA ASP A 34 0.41 6.09 12.34
C ASP A 34 -0.75 5.61 11.45
N GLY A 35 -1.30 4.42 11.73
CA GLY A 35 -2.39 3.80 10.98
C GLY A 35 -1.97 3.10 9.67
N GLY A 36 -0.70 3.22 9.27
CA GLY A 36 -0.16 2.53 8.10
C GLY A 36 0.19 1.07 8.37
N PHE A 37 0.74 0.37 7.38
CA PHE A 37 1.11 -1.05 7.52
C PHE A 37 2.61 -1.26 7.29
N TYR A 38 3.15 -2.23 8.02
CA TYR A 38 4.47 -2.79 7.81
C TYR A 38 4.38 -4.21 7.21
N TYR A 39 5.52 -4.84 6.94
CA TYR A 39 5.57 -6.07 6.14
C TYR A 39 4.94 -7.28 6.85
N THR A 40 5.36 -7.58 8.07
CA THR A 40 4.88 -8.74 8.81
C THR A 40 5.11 -8.60 10.31
N PRO A 41 4.18 -9.05 11.18
CA PRO A 41 4.39 -9.20 12.62
C PRO A 41 5.09 -10.52 12.98
N ALA A 42 5.26 -11.43 12.02
CA ALA A 42 5.87 -12.74 12.27
C ALA A 42 7.37 -12.62 12.60
N ALA A 43 7.90 -13.63 13.30
CA ALA A 43 9.32 -13.73 13.65
C ALA A 43 9.91 -12.49 14.35
N GLY A 44 9.12 -11.83 15.20
CA GLY A 44 9.53 -10.61 15.91
C GLY A 44 9.27 -9.33 15.13
N GLY A 45 8.62 -9.41 13.97
CA GLY A 45 8.19 -8.25 13.20
C GLY A 45 9.28 -7.72 12.27
N THR A 46 8.90 -7.27 11.07
CA THR A 46 9.85 -6.68 10.11
C THR A 46 9.16 -5.60 9.31
N SER A 47 9.90 -4.51 9.05
CA SER A 47 9.55 -3.52 8.04
C SER A 47 10.74 -3.28 7.13
N GLN A 48 10.48 -3.23 5.83
CA GLN A 48 11.49 -2.88 4.84
C GLN A 48 11.78 -1.37 4.82
N ALA A 49 10.91 -0.56 5.42
CA ALA A 49 11.12 0.87 5.66
C ALA A 49 11.96 1.14 6.93
N GLY A 50 12.37 0.07 7.63
CA GLY A 50 13.17 0.14 8.84
C GLY A 50 12.35 0.38 10.12
N VAL A 51 13.06 0.84 11.14
CA VAL A 51 12.53 1.09 12.50
C VAL A 51 12.61 2.58 12.79
N ASP A 52 11.62 3.12 13.47
CA ASP A 52 11.70 4.46 14.05
C ASP A 52 12.68 4.43 15.23
N GLU A 53 13.79 5.16 15.13
CA GLU A 53 14.85 5.13 16.14
C GLU A 53 14.42 5.68 17.50
N LYS A 54 13.40 6.56 17.53
CA LYS A 54 12.92 7.18 18.78
C LYS A 54 11.99 6.25 19.54
N THR A 55 11.13 5.53 18.83
CA THR A 55 10.09 4.70 19.45
C THR A 55 10.38 3.21 19.40
N GLY A 56 11.32 2.77 18.56
CA GLY A 56 11.56 1.36 18.25
C GLY A 56 10.39 0.71 17.49
N GLY A 57 9.49 1.51 16.90
CA GLY A 57 8.34 1.04 16.13
C GLY A 57 8.73 0.67 14.70
N LEU A 58 8.07 -0.33 14.12
CA LEU A 58 8.27 -0.67 12.71
C LEU A 58 7.65 0.41 11.82
N ARG A 59 8.38 0.93 10.84
CA ARG A 59 7.87 2.02 9.99
C ARG A 59 6.86 1.51 8.97
N SER A 60 5.77 2.26 8.78
CA SER A 60 4.79 2.00 7.73
C SER A 60 5.33 2.40 6.35
N TYR A 61 4.84 1.77 5.29
CA TYR A 61 5.13 2.19 3.91
C TYR A 61 4.01 1.85 2.93
N ALA A 62 3.93 2.62 1.85
CA ALA A 62 2.70 2.74 1.06
C ALA A 62 2.27 1.43 0.39
N SER A 63 3.20 0.66 -0.17
CA SER A 63 2.85 -0.62 -0.81
C SER A 63 2.22 -1.62 0.16
N MET A 64 2.65 -1.65 1.43
CA MET A 64 1.99 -2.48 2.45
C MET A 64 0.69 -1.86 2.95
N THR A 65 0.61 -0.53 3.08
CA THR A 65 -0.64 0.12 3.48
C THR A 65 -1.76 -0.10 2.46
N TYR A 66 -1.46 0.00 1.16
CA TYR A 66 -2.42 -0.32 0.10
C TYR A 66 -2.77 -1.82 0.07
N ALA A 67 -1.79 -2.71 0.26
CA ALA A 67 -2.05 -4.15 0.34
C ALA A 67 -2.94 -4.52 1.54
N GLY A 68 -2.69 -3.91 2.70
CA GLY A 68 -3.48 -4.07 3.93
C GLY A 68 -4.91 -3.58 3.74
N LEU A 69 -5.08 -2.34 3.24
CA LEU A 69 -6.39 -1.77 2.93
C LEU A 69 -7.20 -2.66 1.98
N LYS A 70 -6.59 -3.08 0.87
CA LYS A 70 -7.23 -3.96 -0.10
C LYS A 70 -7.65 -5.29 0.53
N SER A 71 -6.79 -5.88 1.36
CA SER A 71 -7.06 -7.14 2.05
C SER A 71 -8.26 -7.01 2.98
N MET A 72 -8.36 -5.89 3.72
CA MET A 72 -9.52 -5.59 4.57
C MET A 72 -10.81 -5.44 3.75
N ILE A 73 -10.78 -4.71 2.64
CA ILE A 73 -11.94 -4.54 1.75
C ILE A 73 -12.44 -5.90 1.25
N TYR A 74 -11.55 -6.76 0.74
CA TYR A 74 -11.96 -8.08 0.24
C TYR A 74 -12.37 -9.06 1.33
N ALA A 75 -11.86 -8.89 2.55
CA ALA A 75 -12.33 -9.65 3.69
C ALA A 75 -13.70 -9.16 4.21
N GLY A 76 -14.18 -8.01 3.74
CA GLY A 76 -15.51 -7.45 4.02
C GLY A 76 -15.56 -6.42 5.15
N VAL A 77 -14.40 -5.97 5.62
CA VAL A 77 -14.30 -4.92 6.65
C VAL A 77 -14.90 -3.62 6.11
N LYS A 78 -15.78 -3.01 6.89
CA LYS A 78 -16.56 -1.85 6.45
C LYS A 78 -15.72 -0.56 6.45
N PRO A 79 -16.05 0.43 5.60
CA PRO A 79 -15.29 1.68 5.50
C PRO A 79 -15.22 2.50 6.81
N ASP A 80 -16.17 2.31 7.72
CA ASP A 80 -16.25 2.99 9.00
C ASP A 80 -15.41 2.33 10.11
N ASP A 81 -14.86 1.14 9.85
CA ASP A 81 -13.97 0.43 10.77
C ASP A 81 -12.70 1.26 11.05
N PRO A 82 -12.25 1.36 12.32
CA PRO A 82 -11.06 2.12 12.68
C PRO A 82 -9.80 1.72 11.90
N ARG A 83 -9.65 0.44 11.54
CA ARG A 83 -8.51 -0.05 10.76
C ARG A 83 -8.50 0.50 9.34
N VAL A 84 -9.66 0.53 8.69
CA VAL A 84 -9.80 1.10 7.35
C VAL A 84 -9.58 2.62 7.38
N LYS A 85 -10.17 3.31 8.37
CA LYS A 85 -9.95 4.75 8.58
C LYS A 85 -8.48 5.09 8.84
N GLY A 86 -7.78 4.31 9.66
CA GLY A 86 -6.36 4.48 9.94
C GLY A 86 -5.50 4.34 8.69
N ALA A 87 -5.74 3.27 7.90
CA ALA A 87 -5.05 3.05 6.63
C ALA A 87 -5.28 4.22 5.66
N LEU A 88 -6.53 4.66 5.52
CA LEU A 88 -6.87 5.80 4.66
C LEU A 88 -6.23 7.10 5.14
N SER A 89 -6.23 7.38 6.44
CA SER A 89 -5.56 8.58 6.98
C SER A 89 -4.08 8.58 6.63
N TRP A 90 -3.39 7.45 6.80
CA TRP A 90 -1.99 7.32 6.41
C TRP A 90 -1.79 7.54 4.91
N LEU A 91 -2.64 6.94 4.06
CA LEU A 91 -2.53 7.08 2.61
C LEU A 91 -2.81 8.52 2.13
N LYS A 92 -3.74 9.23 2.77
CA LYS A 92 -4.03 10.63 2.47
C LYS A 92 -2.87 11.57 2.77
N LYS A 93 -2.12 11.27 3.84
CA LYS A 93 -0.89 11.98 4.22
C LYS A 93 0.27 11.72 3.26
N ASN A 94 0.28 10.53 2.66
CA ASN A 94 1.41 10.00 1.90
C ASN A 94 1.01 9.67 0.45
N TYR A 95 0.08 10.41 -0.15
CA TYR A 95 -0.27 10.20 -1.55
C TYR A 95 0.86 10.71 -2.44
N ASP A 96 1.51 9.80 -3.18
CA ASP A 96 2.58 10.13 -4.11
C ASP A 96 2.64 9.08 -5.23
N LEU A 97 3.07 9.47 -6.43
CA LEU A 97 3.36 8.56 -7.54
C LEU A 97 4.82 8.65 -8.00
N LYS A 98 5.62 9.59 -7.48
CA LYS A 98 7.04 9.72 -7.81
C LYS A 98 7.91 8.74 -7.03
N GLU A 99 7.47 8.34 -5.85
CA GLU A 99 8.10 7.33 -5.02
C GLU A 99 7.08 6.39 -4.37
N ASN A 100 7.57 5.35 -3.70
CA ASN A 100 6.81 4.51 -2.77
C ASN A 100 7.03 5.08 -1.36
N PRO A 101 6.08 5.84 -0.78
CA PRO A 101 6.28 6.52 0.50
C PRO A 101 6.79 5.58 1.59
N GLY A 102 7.88 5.99 2.25
CA GLY A 102 8.61 5.18 3.24
C GLY A 102 9.71 4.28 2.66
N MET A 103 9.77 4.11 1.33
CA MET A 103 10.72 3.25 0.62
C MET A 103 11.50 3.96 -0.50
N GLY A 104 11.14 5.20 -0.86
CA GLY A 104 11.75 5.90 -1.99
C GLY A 104 11.47 5.15 -3.30
N GLN A 105 12.50 4.91 -4.11
CA GLN A 105 12.34 4.17 -5.37
C GLN A 105 12.24 2.64 -5.17
N ALA A 106 12.46 2.09 -3.97
CA ALA A 106 12.43 0.64 -3.79
C ALA A 106 11.00 0.07 -3.85
N GLY A 107 10.79 -0.92 -4.73
CA GLY A 107 9.48 -1.56 -4.89
C GLY A 107 8.43 -0.66 -5.52
N LEU A 108 8.84 0.33 -6.32
CA LEU A 108 7.97 1.37 -6.87
C LEU A 108 6.92 0.81 -7.85
N PHE A 109 7.27 -0.18 -8.65
CA PHE A 109 6.33 -0.77 -9.60
C PHE A 109 5.39 -1.76 -8.94
N TYR A 110 5.87 -2.51 -7.95
CA TYR A 110 4.99 -3.26 -7.06
C TYR A 110 4.03 -2.33 -6.30
N TYR A 111 4.52 -1.17 -5.86
CA TYR A 111 3.72 -0.11 -5.25
C TYR A 111 2.58 0.32 -6.19
N TYR A 112 2.86 0.73 -7.43
CA TYR A 112 1.84 1.13 -8.40
C TYR A 112 0.76 0.05 -8.59
N HIS A 113 1.18 -1.21 -8.63
CA HIS A 113 0.26 -2.33 -8.75
C HIS A 113 -0.65 -2.48 -7.52
N THR A 114 -0.11 -2.35 -6.30
CA THR A 114 -0.92 -2.37 -5.07
C THR A 114 -1.82 -1.14 -4.92
N PHE A 115 -1.31 0.05 -5.25
CA PHE A 115 -2.03 1.31 -5.31
C PHE A 115 -3.28 1.20 -6.18
N ALA A 116 -3.10 0.81 -7.45
CA ALA A 116 -4.19 0.73 -8.42
C ALA A 116 -5.24 -0.31 -8.00
N LYS A 117 -4.78 -1.47 -7.49
CA LYS A 117 -5.65 -2.54 -6.99
C LYS A 117 -6.50 -2.10 -5.80
N ALA A 118 -5.92 -1.38 -4.85
CA ALA A 118 -6.60 -0.96 -3.64
C ALA A 118 -7.62 0.16 -3.95
N LEU A 119 -7.22 1.18 -4.71
CA LEU A 119 -8.14 2.26 -5.08
C LEU A 119 -9.28 1.77 -5.99
N ALA A 120 -9.00 0.86 -6.92
CA ALA A 120 -10.05 0.21 -7.70
C ALA A 120 -11.01 -0.64 -6.83
N ALA A 121 -10.53 -1.23 -5.74
CA ALA A 121 -11.37 -1.98 -4.80
C ALA A 121 -12.21 -1.08 -3.90
N MET A 122 -11.73 0.14 -3.59
CA MET A 122 -12.52 1.17 -2.89
C MET A 122 -13.67 1.69 -3.75
N GLY A 123 -13.53 1.69 -5.07
CA GLY A 123 -14.59 2.05 -6.00
C GLY A 123 -14.85 3.56 -6.13
N HIS A 124 -13.94 4.40 -5.64
CA HIS A 124 -14.02 5.85 -5.82
C HIS A 124 -13.19 6.32 -7.02
N ASP A 125 -13.71 7.29 -7.76
CA ASP A 125 -13.00 7.85 -8.91
C ASP A 125 -11.97 8.90 -8.53
N GLU A 126 -12.23 9.60 -7.43
CA GLU A 126 -11.31 10.59 -6.86
C GLU A 126 -10.72 10.06 -5.56
N PHE A 127 -9.43 10.29 -5.36
CA PHE A 127 -8.79 10.16 -4.05
C PHE A 127 -8.51 11.56 -3.50
N VAL A 128 -8.95 11.84 -2.27
CA VAL A 128 -8.76 13.16 -1.65
C VAL A 128 -7.65 13.06 -0.62
N ASP A 129 -6.55 13.79 -0.82
CA ASP A 129 -5.40 13.80 0.08
C ASP A 129 -5.70 14.56 1.40
N GLU A 130 -4.72 14.63 2.31
CA GLU A 130 -4.90 15.33 3.58
C GLU A 130 -5.08 16.86 3.42
N LYS A 131 -4.58 17.43 2.33
CA LYS A 131 -4.70 18.87 2.01
C LYS A 131 -6.03 19.20 1.34
N GLY A 132 -6.86 18.21 1.05
CA GLY A 132 -8.14 18.38 0.34
C GLY A 132 -7.99 18.43 -1.18
N VAL A 133 -6.81 18.12 -1.73
CA VAL A 133 -6.60 18.01 -3.18
C VAL A 133 -7.30 16.75 -3.68
N LYS A 134 -8.07 16.91 -4.74
CA LYS A 134 -8.76 15.82 -5.43
C LYS A 134 -7.88 15.28 -6.54
N HIS A 135 -7.57 13.99 -6.46
CA HIS A 135 -6.75 13.27 -7.42
C HIS A 135 -7.60 12.36 -8.30
N ASP A 136 -7.54 12.57 -9.61
CA ASP A 136 -7.95 11.55 -10.59
C ASP A 136 -6.82 10.51 -10.67
N TRP A 137 -6.78 9.65 -9.66
CA TRP A 137 -5.69 8.72 -9.43
C TRP A 137 -5.41 7.80 -10.63
N ARG A 138 -6.43 7.52 -11.45
CA ARG A 138 -6.28 6.71 -12.67
C ARG A 138 -5.49 7.47 -13.72
N ASN A 139 -5.90 8.69 -14.02
CA ASN A 139 -5.22 9.54 -15.00
C ASN A 139 -3.81 9.91 -14.55
N GLU A 140 -3.63 10.21 -13.26
CA GLU A 140 -2.31 10.49 -12.69
C GLU A 140 -1.38 9.28 -12.79
N LEU A 141 -1.85 8.07 -12.45
CA LEU A 141 -1.05 6.85 -12.59
C LEU A 141 -0.73 6.51 -14.05
N ILE A 142 -1.68 6.71 -14.97
CA ILE A 142 -1.43 6.54 -16.41
C ILE A 142 -0.31 7.49 -16.87
N ALA A 143 -0.40 8.76 -16.50
CA ALA A 143 0.58 9.76 -16.87
C ALA A 143 1.96 9.45 -16.29
N GLU A 144 2.01 9.02 -15.02
CA GLU A 144 3.26 8.62 -14.37
C GLU A 144 3.92 7.44 -15.08
N LEU A 145 3.17 6.36 -15.32
CA LEU A 145 3.70 5.18 -16.02
C LEU A 145 4.11 5.53 -17.44
N ALA A 146 3.32 6.32 -18.19
CA ALA A 146 3.70 6.77 -19.53
C ALA A 146 5.03 7.55 -19.52
N SER A 147 5.25 8.42 -18.54
CA SER A 147 6.51 9.20 -18.42
C SER A 147 7.75 8.33 -18.14
N ARG A 148 7.55 7.12 -17.58
CA ARG A 148 8.62 6.17 -17.24
C ARG A 148 8.80 5.07 -18.27
N GLN A 149 7.94 5.01 -19.29
CA GLN A 149 8.02 3.97 -20.31
C GLN A 149 9.26 4.19 -21.17
N ARG A 150 10.03 3.12 -21.39
CA ARG A 150 11.19 3.14 -22.28
C ARG A 150 10.76 3.11 -23.74
N ALA A 151 11.68 3.45 -24.65
CA ALA A 151 11.41 3.46 -26.08
C ALA A 151 10.99 2.10 -26.66
N ASP A 152 11.41 0.99 -26.04
CA ASP A 152 11.01 -0.38 -26.40
C ASP A 152 9.65 -0.79 -25.81
N GLY A 153 8.97 0.13 -25.11
CA GLY A 153 7.70 -0.10 -24.46
C GLY A 153 7.78 -0.75 -23.08
N SER A 154 8.97 -1.15 -22.63
CA SER A 154 9.16 -1.77 -21.32
C SER A 154 9.27 -0.74 -20.19
N TRP A 155 9.16 -1.23 -18.96
CA TRP A 155 9.51 -0.49 -17.75
C TRP A 155 10.59 -1.24 -16.98
N VAL A 156 11.45 -0.48 -16.30
CA VAL A 156 12.45 -1.00 -15.36
C VAL A 156 12.65 0.04 -14.27
N ASN A 157 13.03 -0.40 -13.08
CA ASN A 157 13.46 0.49 -12.01
C ASN A 157 14.99 0.52 -11.92
N GLU A 158 15.56 1.71 -11.74
CA GLU A 158 16.99 1.86 -11.45
C GLU A 158 17.35 1.27 -10.09
N GLU A 159 16.45 1.39 -9.11
CA GLU A 159 16.54 0.70 -7.83
C GLU A 159 16.09 -0.77 -8.00
N LYS A 160 17.05 -1.69 -7.90
CA LYS A 160 16.88 -3.09 -8.31
C LYS A 160 16.31 -4.00 -7.22
N LYS A 161 16.09 -3.48 -6.00
CA LYS A 161 15.49 -4.25 -4.90
C LYS A 161 14.23 -4.98 -5.36
N TRP A 162 14.09 -6.23 -4.90
CA TRP A 162 12.97 -7.12 -5.22
C TRP A 162 12.74 -7.35 -6.72
N LEU A 163 13.84 -7.47 -7.46
CA LEU A 163 13.87 -7.75 -8.89
C LEU A 163 13.26 -6.66 -9.78
N GLU A 164 13.13 -5.42 -9.28
CA GLU A 164 12.64 -4.32 -10.11
C GLU A 164 13.67 -3.84 -11.15
N GLY A 165 14.88 -4.41 -11.16
CA GLY A 165 15.80 -4.29 -12.30
C GLY A 165 15.47 -5.20 -13.49
N ASP A 166 14.51 -6.12 -13.35
CA ASP A 166 14.06 -7.02 -14.43
C ASP A 166 12.87 -6.42 -15.18
N ALA A 167 13.07 -6.11 -16.46
CA ALA A 167 12.06 -5.49 -17.29
C ALA A 167 10.81 -6.36 -17.49
N ASN A 168 10.90 -7.69 -17.41
CA ASN A 168 9.74 -8.57 -17.55
C ASN A 168 8.81 -8.43 -16.34
N ILE A 169 9.38 -8.45 -15.14
CA ILE A 169 8.62 -8.32 -13.89
C ILE A 169 8.00 -6.93 -13.80
N VAL A 170 8.79 -5.90 -14.06
CA VAL A 170 8.34 -4.53 -13.94
C VAL A 170 7.29 -4.16 -15.00
N THR A 171 7.48 -4.59 -16.24
CA THR A 171 6.48 -4.40 -17.30
C THR A 171 5.17 -5.12 -16.94
N ALA A 172 5.23 -6.33 -16.38
CA ALA A 172 4.02 -7.02 -15.92
C ALA A 172 3.29 -6.22 -14.83
N TYR A 173 4.01 -5.67 -13.84
CA TYR A 173 3.39 -4.81 -12.83
C TYR A 173 2.77 -3.54 -13.41
N ALA A 174 3.45 -2.86 -14.32
CA ALA A 174 2.93 -1.65 -14.98
C ALA A 174 1.64 -1.94 -15.76
N LEU A 175 1.62 -3.01 -16.57
CA LEU A 175 0.45 -3.40 -17.34
C LEU A 175 -0.73 -3.83 -16.44
N LEU A 176 -0.45 -4.56 -15.36
CA LEU A 176 -1.47 -4.92 -14.38
C LEU A 176 -2.02 -3.68 -13.68
N ALA A 177 -1.18 -2.72 -13.28
CA ALA A 177 -1.63 -1.46 -12.71
C ALA A 177 -2.54 -0.68 -13.67
N LEU A 178 -2.13 -0.53 -14.93
CA LEU A 178 -2.92 0.12 -15.99
C LEU A 178 -4.27 -0.57 -16.23
N SER A 179 -4.37 -1.89 -16.05
CA SER A 179 -5.64 -2.61 -16.20
C SER A 179 -6.73 -2.14 -15.22
N TYR A 180 -6.34 -1.60 -14.05
CA TYR A 180 -7.25 -1.02 -13.06
C TYR A 180 -7.61 0.46 -13.33
N CYS A 181 -6.89 1.11 -14.25
CA CYS A 181 -7.16 2.50 -14.64
C CYS A 181 -8.23 2.64 -15.73
N LYS A 182 -8.78 1.54 -16.24
CA LYS A 182 -9.94 1.58 -17.14
C LYS A 182 -11.16 2.07 -16.36
N LYS A 183 -11.86 3.07 -16.91
CA LYS A 183 -13.16 3.50 -16.36
C LYS A 183 -14.12 2.31 -16.39
N LYS A 184 -14.82 2.09 -15.28
CA LYS A 184 -15.89 1.10 -15.18
C LYS A 184 -17.21 1.72 -15.58
#